data_AF-A0A973GZ04-F1
#
_entry.id   AF-A0A973GZ04-F1
#
_cell.length_a   1.000
_cell.length_b   1.000
_cell.length_c   1.000
_cell.angle_alpha   90.00
_cell.angle_beta   90.00
_cell.angle_gamma   90.00
#
_symmetry.space_group_name_H-M   'P 1'
#
loop_
_entity.id
_entity.type
_entity.pdbx_description
1 polymer ?
#
loop_
_entity_poly.entity_id
_entity_poly.type
_entity_poly.pdbx_seq_one_letter_code
_entity_poly.pdbx_strand_id
1 'polypeptide(L)'
;MAIEAARARPDRPAFVLWDWLRQNLFNTWYNSLISLVILVGTFQFVSGFVGWAISAPGWSAAITNLKVLTTWTYPPDQVWRPALAVWIVALLLGLSGGAWRGIPQTLAISFTLIMLLLGLLAFSLPAPAAPLPVSGPFFLLIAGVTTGVGYGFGRRAGERLRWPLLIAWVLVYPLAVLIIRGVGGPLPEVPTNLWGGLM
;
A
#
# COMPACT_ATOMS: atom_id res chain seq x y z
N MET A 1 -23.50 -56.90 12.22
CA MET A 1 -22.18 -56.87 11.55
C MET A 1 -22.01 -55.53 10.85
N ALA A 2 -21.24 -54.61 11.43
CA ALA A 2 -20.51 -53.55 10.72
C ALA A 2 -19.70 -52.79 11.79
N ILE A 3 -18.43 -53.17 11.95
CA ILE A 3 -17.49 -52.46 12.81
C ILE A 3 -17.01 -51.24 12.02
N GLU A 4 -17.30 -50.06 12.54
CA GLU A 4 -16.83 -48.78 12.04
C GLU A 4 -15.32 -48.68 12.30
N ALA A 5 -14.52 -49.12 11.34
CA ALA A 5 -13.07 -49.00 11.39
C ALA A 5 -12.71 -47.51 11.36
N ALA A 6 -12.30 -46.98 12.52
CA ALA A 6 -11.74 -45.65 12.64
C ALA A 6 -10.60 -45.49 11.61
N ARG A 7 -10.80 -44.65 10.59
CA ARG A 7 -9.74 -44.22 9.67
C ARG A 7 -8.65 -43.55 10.50
N ALA A 8 -7.58 -44.29 10.80
CA ALA A 8 -6.34 -43.73 11.30
C ALA A 8 -5.91 -42.63 10.32
N ARG A 9 -5.76 -41.40 10.82
CA ARG A 9 -5.13 -40.33 10.04
C ARG A 9 -3.72 -40.84 9.69
N PRO A 10 -3.26 -40.76 8.43
CA PRO A 10 -1.90 -41.14 8.12
C PRO A 10 -0.97 -40.33 9.01
N ASP A 11 -0.03 -41.02 9.66
CA ASP A 11 1.00 -40.39 10.47
C ASP A 11 1.67 -39.33 9.61
N ARG A 12 1.47 -38.06 9.94
CA ARG A 12 2.17 -36.98 9.22
C ARG A 12 3.65 -37.26 9.43
N PRO A 13 4.44 -37.49 8.36
CA PRO A 13 5.87 -37.69 8.54
C PRO A 13 6.38 -36.51 9.36
N ALA A 14 7.10 -36.80 10.43
CA ALA A 14 7.72 -35.76 11.23
C ALA A 14 8.49 -34.86 10.26
N PHE A 15 8.18 -33.57 10.23
CA PHE A 15 8.80 -32.63 9.30
C PHE A 15 10.24 -32.42 9.76
N VAL A 16 11.14 -33.31 9.38
CA VAL A 16 12.56 -33.21 9.66
C VAL A 16 13.15 -32.33 8.58
N LEU A 17 13.38 -31.06 8.91
CA LEU A 17 13.93 -30.05 8.00
C LEU A 17 15.19 -30.55 7.27
N TRP A 18 16.03 -31.31 7.96
CA TRP A 18 17.24 -31.89 7.40
C TRP A 18 16.98 -32.93 6.30
N ASP A 19 16.00 -33.81 6.49
CA ASP A 19 15.64 -34.80 5.48
C ASP A 19 15.07 -34.14 4.23
N TRP A 20 14.30 -33.05 4.41
CA TRP A 20 13.83 -32.24 3.30
C TRP A 20 14.97 -31.54 2.55
N LEU A 21 15.90 -30.90 3.26
CA LEU A 21 17.06 -30.22 2.66
C LEU A 21 17.93 -31.20 1.87
N ARG A 22 18.21 -32.38 2.43
CA ARG A 22 18.99 -33.43 1.76
C ARG A 22 18.31 -33.93 0.49
N GLN A 23 17.00 -34.14 0.52
CA GLN A 23 16.24 -34.65 -0.63
C GLN A 23 16.04 -33.62 -1.74
N ASN A 24 15.95 -32.32 -1.41
CA ASN A 24 15.63 -31.26 -2.39
C ASN A 24 16.85 -30.48 -2.87
N LEU A 25 17.81 -30.15 -2.01
CA LEU A 25 18.96 -29.29 -2.33
C LEU A 25 20.26 -30.07 -2.53
N PHE A 26 20.47 -31.14 -1.75
CA PHE A 26 21.74 -31.88 -1.72
C PHE A 26 21.61 -33.33 -2.24
N ASN A 27 20.66 -33.58 -3.14
CA ASN A 27 20.35 -34.94 -3.61
C ASN A 27 21.43 -35.53 -4.54
N THR A 28 22.24 -34.68 -5.18
CA THR A 28 23.33 -35.05 -6.09
C THR A 28 24.51 -34.12 -5.88
N TRP A 29 25.71 -34.54 -6.31
CA TRP A 29 26.93 -33.74 -6.14
C TRP A 29 26.87 -32.39 -6.88
N TYR A 30 26.25 -32.35 -8.07
CA TYR A 30 26.09 -31.11 -8.84
C TYR A 30 25.02 -30.20 -8.21
N ASN A 31 23.91 -30.74 -7.71
CA ASN A 31 22.91 -29.93 -6.99
C ASN A 31 23.46 -29.37 -5.68
N SER A 32 24.33 -30.11 -4.99
CA SER A 32 25.06 -29.60 -3.83
C SER A 32 25.98 -28.43 -4.20
N LEU A 33 26.72 -28.53 -5.31
CA LEU A 33 27.58 -27.45 -5.79
C LEU A 33 26.77 -26.21 -6.20
N ILE A 34 25.69 -26.39 -6.97
CA ILE A 34 24.79 -25.31 -7.37
C ILE A 34 24.16 -24.65 -6.15
N SER A 35 23.67 -25.44 -5.19
CA SER A 35 23.08 -24.92 -3.95
C SER A 35 24.08 -24.11 -3.14
N LEU A 36 25.35 -24.55 -3.08
CA LEU A 36 26.42 -23.81 -2.41
C LEU A 36 26.72 -22.48 -3.12
N VAL A 37 26.82 -22.49 -4.46
CA VAL A 37 27.05 -21.27 -5.26
C VAL A 37 25.92 -20.27 -5.09
N ILE A 38 24.66 -20.74 -5.16
CA ILE A 38 23.47 -19.89 -4.95
C ILE A 38 23.46 -19.33 -3.53
N LEU A 39 23.79 -20.15 -2.52
CA LEU A 39 23.82 -19.70 -1.13
C LEU A 39 24.85 -18.59 -0.92
N VAL A 40 26.07 -18.77 -1.44
CA VAL A 40 27.13 -17.76 -1.35
C VAL A 40 26.74 -16.49 -2.13
N GLY A 41 26.23 -16.63 -3.36
CA GLY A 41 25.79 -15.49 -4.16
C GLY A 41 24.64 -14.72 -3.50
N THR A 42 23.66 -15.43 -2.95
CA THR A 42 22.54 -14.84 -2.19
C THR A 42 23.04 -14.14 -0.94
N PHE A 43 23.94 -14.76 -0.19
CA PHE A 43 24.52 -14.13 1.00
C PHE A 43 25.26 -12.84 0.66
N GLN A 44 26.08 -12.83 -0.40
CA GLN A 44 26.81 -11.63 -0.84
C GLN A 44 25.84 -10.54 -1.32
N PHE A 45 24.83 -10.91 -2.10
CA PHE A 45 23.82 -9.96 -2.57
C PHE A 45 23.03 -9.36 -1.40
N VAL A 46 22.50 -10.19 -0.51
CA VAL A 46 21.69 -9.73 0.64
C VAL A 46 22.53 -8.89 1.58
N SER A 47 23.74 -9.32 1.93
CA SER A 47 24.61 -8.55 2.83
C SER A 47 25.05 -7.21 2.21
N GLY A 48 25.41 -7.20 0.92
CA GLY A 48 25.73 -5.96 0.19
C GLY A 48 24.52 -5.02 0.10
N PHE A 49 23.34 -5.56 -0.23
CA PHE A 49 22.11 -4.79 -0.30
C PHE A 49 21.72 -4.21 1.05
N VAL A 50 21.75 -5.02 2.13
CA VAL A 50 21.44 -4.56 3.49
C VAL A 50 22.46 -3.52 3.95
N GLY A 51 23.75 -3.75 3.68
CA GLY A 51 24.81 -2.79 3.95
C GLY A 51 24.54 -1.45 3.27
N TRP A 52 24.26 -1.45 1.98
CA TRP A 52 23.88 -0.25 1.23
C TRP A 52 22.59 0.40 1.75
N ALA A 53 21.55 -0.39 2.02
CA ALA A 53 20.25 0.11 2.48
C ALA A 53 20.35 0.82 3.84
N ILE A 54 21.27 0.41 4.70
CA ILE A 54 21.47 1.00 6.02
C ILE A 54 22.51 2.12 5.99
N SER A 55 23.57 2.00 5.19
CA SER A 55 24.75 2.88 5.29
C SER A 55 24.92 3.87 4.14
N ALA A 56 24.12 3.80 3.07
CA ALA A 56 24.34 4.69 1.93
C ALA A 56 24.11 6.17 2.31
N PRO A 57 25.08 7.07 2.04
CA PRO A 57 24.97 8.49 2.40
C PRO A 57 23.76 9.21 1.78
N GLY A 58 23.28 8.72 0.63
CA GLY A 58 22.13 9.30 -0.08
C GLY A 58 20.80 9.18 0.66
N TRP A 59 20.67 8.25 1.62
CA TRP A 59 19.43 8.07 2.37
C TRP A 59 19.06 9.29 3.21
N SER A 60 20.05 9.98 3.78
CA SER A 60 19.81 11.19 4.56
C SER A 60 19.08 12.23 3.71
N ALA A 61 19.59 12.57 2.53
CA ALA A 61 18.96 13.53 1.63
C ALA A 61 17.58 13.10 1.14
N ALA A 62 17.39 11.81 0.87
CA ALA A 62 16.12 11.23 0.46
C ALA A 62 15.05 11.31 1.57
N ILE A 63 15.45 11.04 2.82
CA ILE A 63 14.57 11.09 4.01
C ILE A 63 14.28 12.55 4.38
N THR A 64 15.28 13.43 4.38
CA THR A 64 15.10 14.86 4.66
C THR A 64 14.18 15.54 3.64
N ASN A 65 14.12 15.02 2.42
CA ASN A 65 13.25 15.50 1.34
C ASN A 65 12.20 14.47 0.93
N LEU A 66 11.58 13.78 1.89
CA LEU A 66 10.45 12.86 1.66
C LEU A 66 9.34 13.48 0.78
N LYS A 67 9.15 14.80 0.83
CA LYS A 67 8.29 15.57 -0.09
C LYS A 67 8.64 15.29 -1.56
N VAL A 68 9.92 15.33 -1.91
CA VAL A 68 10.38 15.07 -3.27
C VAL A 68 10.04 13.64 -3.67
N LEU A 69 10.22 12.64 -2.80
CA LEU A 69 9.83 11.26 -3.15
C LEU A 69 8.32 11.04 -3.32
N THR A 70 7.48 11.82 -2.63
CA THR A 70 6.02 11.63 -2.61
C THR A 70 5.26 12.49 -3.62
N THR A 71 5.78 13.67 -3.93
CA THR A 71 5.13 14.63 -4.85
C THR A 71 6.03 15.05 -6.02
N TRP A 72 7.29 14.62 -6.02
CA TRP A 72 8.31 14.92 -7.04
C TRP A 72 8.34 16.40 -7.45
N THR A 73 7.97 16.70 -8.70
CA THR A 73 7.98 18.04 -9.31
C THR A 73 6.61 18.72 -9.32
N TYR A 74 5.60 18.12 -8.67
CA TYR A 74 4.26 18.69 -8.65
C TYR A 74 4.25 20.04 -7.90
N PRO A 75 3.63 21.11 -8.44
CA PRO A 75 3.68 22.43 -7.83
C PRO A 75 3.21 22.39 -6.36
N PRO A 76 4.01 22.90 -5.41
CA PRO A 76 3.72 22.79 -3.99
C PRO A 76 2.33 23.30 -3.62
N ASP A 77 1.92 24.44 -4.16
CA ASP A 77 0.61 25.09 -3.98
C ASP A 77 -0.56 24.26 -4.51
N GLN A 78 -0.30 23.31 -5.41
CA GLN A 78 -1.30 22.46 -6.05
C GLN A 78 -1.41 21.06 -5.43
N VAL A 79 -0.53 20.68 -4.50
CA VAL A 79 -0.45 19.32 -3.91
C VAL A 79 -1.78 18.83 -3.30
N TRP A 80 -2.66 19.75 -2.92
CA TRP A 80 -4.01 19.41 -2.47
C TRP A 80 -4.84 18.65 -3.52
N ARG A 81 -4.50 18.72 -4.81
CA ARG A 81 -5.22 18.08 -5.92
C ARG A 81 -4.96 16.56 -5.99
N PRO A 82 -3.71 16.08 -6.03
CA PRO A 82 -3.42 14.67 -5.79
C PRO A 82 -3.97 14.19 -4.44
N ALA A 83 -3.87 15.01 -3.39
CA ALA A 83 -4.41 14.63 -2.08
C ALA A 83 -5.94 14.40 -2.12
N LEU A 84 -6.67 15.30 -2.78
CA LEU A 84 -8.10 15.19 -3.01
C LEU A 84 -8.45 13.91 -3.79
N ALA A 85 -7.70 13.58 -4.85
CA ALA A 85 -7.91 12.35 -5.60
C ALA A 85 -7.77 11.11 -4.70
N VAL A 86 -6.76 11.07 -3.82
CA VAL A 86 -6.60 10.00 -2.84
C VAL A 86 -7.76 9.96 -1.85
N TRP A 87 -8.24 11.11 -1.35
CA TRP A 87 -9.37 11.16 -0.42
C TRP A 87 -10.68 10.71 -1.07
N ILE A 88 -10.89 10.96 -2.37
CA ILE A 88 -12.04 10.42 -3.12
C ILE A 88 -11.94 8.90 -3.18
N VAL A 89 -10.77 8.33 -3.49
CA VAL A 89 -10.57 6.88 -3.48
C VAL A 89 -10.79 6.30 -2.08
N ALA A 90 -10.30 6.97 -1.04
CA ALA A 90 -10.52 6.59 0.36
C ALA A 90 -12.02 6.59 0.73
N LEU A 91 -12.78 7.58 0.27
CA LEU A 91 -14.24 7.63 0.43
C LEU A 91 -14.91 6.43 -0.25
N LEU A 92 -14.55 6.15 -1.51
CA LEU A 92 -15.11 5.03 -2.27
C LEU A 92 -14.79 3.69 -1.63
N LEU A 93 -13.58 3.51 -1.11
CA LEU A 93 -13.19 2.34 -0.32
C LEU A 93 -14.08 2.19 0.91
N GLY A 94 -14.29 3.26 1.67
CA GLY A 94 -15.20 3.30 2.81
C GLY A 94 -16.62 2.87 2.43
N LEU A 95 -17.22 3.56 1.46
CA LEU A 95 -18.58 3.27 0.98
C LEU A 95 -18.71 1.82 0.50
N SER A 96 -17.69 1.29 -0.19
CA SER A 96 -17.66 -0.09 -0.66
C SER A 96 -17.61 -1.09 0.50
N GLY A 97 -16.81 -0.80 1.53
CA GLY A 97 -16.78 -1.61 2.75
C GLY A 97 -18.14 -1.66 3.46
N GLY A 98 -18.86 -0.54 3.49
CA GLY A 98 -20.18 -0.47 4.10
C GLY A 98 -21.28 -1.19 3.29
N ALA A 99 -21.23 -1.09 1.95
CA ALA A 99 -22.28 -1.60 1.06
C ALA A 99 -22.19 -3.11 0.77
N TRP A 100 -20.97 -3.67 0.64
CA TRP A 100 -20.76 -5.09 0.32
C TRP A 100 -20.42 -5.97 1.52
N ARG A 101 -19.85 -5.40 2.59
CA ARG A 101 -19.39 -6.14 3.79
C ARG A 101 -18.32 -7.18 3.42
N GLY A 102 -17.88 -8.03 4.36
CA GLY A 102 -16.85 -9.06 4.10
C GLY A 102 -15.46 -8.47 3.84
N ILE A 103 -14.79 -8.91 2.77
CA ILE A 103 -13.42 -8.46 2.44
C ILE A 103 -13.33 -6.92 2.28
N PRO A 104 -14.20 -6.24 1.49
CA PRO A 104 -14.25 -4.78 1.44
C PRO A 104 -14.40 -4.10 2.80
N GLN A 105 -15.16 -4.69 3.72
CA GLN A 105 -15.34 -4.14 5.06
C GLN A 105 -14.05 -4.22 5.87
N THR A 106 -13.38 -5.37 5.86
CA THR A 106 -12.08 -5.51 6.54
C THR A 106 -11.08 -4.51 5.99
N LEU A 107 -10.99 -4.37 4.67
CA LEU A 107 -10.11 -3.38 4.04
C LEU A 107 -10.43 -1.95 4.46
N ALA A 108 -11.71 -1.54 4.43
CA ALA A 108 -12.12 -0.20 4.82
C ALA A 108 -11.84 0.11 6.30
N ILE A 109 -12.13 -0.84 7.20
CA ILE A 109 -11.89 -0.68 8.65
C ILE A 109 -10.39 -0.65 8.93
N SER A 110 -9.63 -1.61 8.41
CA SER A 110 -8.17 -1.65 8.58
C SER A 110 -7.52 -0.39 8.03
N PHE A 111 -7.90 0.06 6.83
CA PHE A 111 -7.39 1.29 6.24
C PHE A 111 -7.71 2.51 7.11
N THR A 112 -8.96 2.62 7.59
CA THR A 112 -9.38 3.69 8.51
C THR A 112 -8.49 3.72 9.76
N LEU A 113 -8.35 2.58 10.44
CA LEU A 113 -7.57 2.48 11.68
C LEU A 113 -6.09 2.77 11.46
N ILE A 114 -5.48 2.21 10.41
CA ILE A 114 -4.07 2.41 10.08
C ILE A 114 -3.83 3.89 9.75
N MET A 115 -4.66 4.51 8.91
CA MET A 115 -4.49 5.93 8.54
C MET A 115 -4.67 6.86 9.72
N LEU A 116 -5.63 6.61 10.61
CA LEU A 116 -5.81 7.39 11.83
C LEU A 116 -4.62 7.22 12.78
N LEU A 117 -4.17 5.98 13.00
CA LEU A 117 -3.00 5.69 13.84
C LEU A 117 -1.74 6.37 13.30
N LEU A 118 -1.46 6.20 12.00
CA LEU A 118 -0.31 6.82 11.35
C LEU A 118 -0.42 8.35 11.35
N GLY A 119 -1.62 8.91 11.15
CA GLY A 119 -1.85 10.35 11.21
C GLY A 119 -1.59 10.94 12.60
N LEU A 120 -2.03 10.24 13.64
CA LEU A 120 -1.74 10.62 15.04
C LEU A 120 -0.24 10.48 15.36
N LEU A 121 0.39 9.38 14.94
CA LEU A 121 1.83 9.16 15.12
C LEU A 121 2.65 10.18 14.34
N ALA A 122 2.18 10.65 13.19
CA ALA A 122 2.90 11.64 12.39
C ALA A 122 3.06 13.00 13.10
N PHE A 123 2.22 13.31 14.10
CA PHE A 123 2.41 14.51 14.94
C PHE A 123 3.60 14.40 15.89
N SER A 124 4.08 13.19 16.20
CA SER A 124 5.29 13.01 17.02
C SER A 124 6.58 13.15 16.21
N LEU A 125 6.49 13.27 14.88
CA LEU A 125 7.65 13.48 14.01
C LEU A 125 7.97 14.98 13.89
N PRO A 126 9.25 15.36 13.71
CA PRO A 126 9.62 16.74 13.47
C PRO A 126 8.86 17.32 12.27
N ALA A 127 8.38 18.56 12.41
CA ALA A 127 7.68 19.24 11.33
C ALA A 127 8.61 19.39 10.10
N PRO A 128 8.09 19.23 8.88
CA PRO A 128 8.88 19.45 7.67
C PRO A 128 9.41 20.89 7.65
N ALA A 129 10.67 21.06 7.24
CA ALA A 129 11.29 22.38 7.13
C ALA A 129 10.61 23.29 6.08
N ALA A 130 9.93 22.69 5.09
CA ALA A 130 9.18 23.40 4.07
C ALA A 130 7.67 23.42 4.40
N PRO A 131 7.01 24.59 4.37
CA PRO A 131 5.56 24.67 4.49
C PRO A 131 4.90 23.93 3.32
N LEU A 132 4.11 22.91 3.65
CA LEU A 132 3.31 22.16 2.70
C LEU A 132 1.85 22.60 2.84
N PRO A 133 1.11 22.83 1.74
CA PRO A 133 -0.31 23.19 1.84
C PRO A 133 -1.17 22.04 2.38
N VAL A 134 -0.71 20.79 2.28
CA VAL A 134 -1.29 19.67 3.03
C VAL A 134 -0.18 19.06 3.89
N SER A 135 -0.29 19.19 5.21
CA SER A 135 0.65 18.55 6.12
C SER A 135 0.43 17.03 6.12
N GLY A 136 1.52 16.25 6.24
CA GLY A 136 1.45 14.79 6.28
C GLY A 136 0.47 14.22 7.31
N PRO A 137 0.46 14.72 8.58
CA PRO A 137 -0.51 14.27 9.58
C PRO A 137 -1.97 14.52 9.14
N PHE A 138 -2.28 15.72 8.63
CA PHE A 138 -3.64 16.02 8.18
C PHE A 138 -4.04 15.20 6.95
N PHE A 139 -3.11 14.95 6.02
CA PHE A 139 -3.37 14.07 4.88
C PHE A 139 -3.85 12.68 5.31
N LEU A 140 -3.12 12.06 6.24
CA LEU A 140 -3.43 10.73 6.77
C LEU A 140 -4.73 10.72 7.58
N LEU A 141 -4.92 11.70 8.46
CA LEU A 141 -6.15 11.83 9.24
C LEU A 141 -7.38 12.01 8.35
N ILE A 142 -7.32 12.90 7.35
CA ILE A 142 -8.42 13.13 6.42
C ILE A 142 -8.72 11.86 5.63
N ALA A 143 -7.70 11.12 5.15
CA ALA A 143 -7.90 9.86 4.45
C ALA A 143 -8.62 8.82 5.35
N GLY A 144 -8.18 8.69 6.61
CA GLY A 144 -8.80 7.80 7.60
C GLY A 144 -10.24 8.20 7.93
N VAL A 145 -10.48 9.46 8.28
CA VAL A 145 -11.82 10.00 8.58
C VAL A 145 -12.75 9.83 7.38
N THR A 146 -12.30 10.17 6.19
CA THR A 146 -13.11 10.07 4.96
C THR A 146 -13.51 8.62 4.67
N THR A 147 -12.58 7.67 4.86
CA THR A 147 -12.89 6.23 4.73
C THR A 147 -13.89 5.78 5.79
N GLY A 148 -13.71 6.17 7.05
CA GLY A 148 -14.61 5.81 8.15
C GLY A 148 -16.02 6.38 7.97
N VAL A 149 -16.12 7.64 7.55
CA VAL A 149 -17.39 8.31 7.20
C VAL A 149 -18.05 7.59 6.02
N GLY A 150 -17.29 7.31 4.95
CA GLY A 150 -17.75 6.53 3.80
C GLY A 150 -18.30 5.17 4.22
N TYR A 151 -17.60 4.45 5.11
CA TYR A 151 -18.07 3.18 5.65
C TYR A 151 -19.39 3.31 6.41
N GLY A 152 -19.52 4.33 7.27
CA GLY A 152 -20.76 4.62 7.98
C GLY A 152 -21.93 4.92 7.05
N PHE A 153 -21.71 5.65 5.96
CA PHE A 153 -22.74 5.91 4.95
C PHE A 153 -23.06 4.67 4.11
N GLY A 154 -22.05 3.94 3.66
CA GLY A 154 -22.22 2.72 2.88
C GLY A 154 -23.03 1.67 3.65
N ARG A 155 -22.83 1.56 4.97
CA ARG A 155 -23.61 0.66 5.82
C ARG A 155 -25.08 1.05 5.93
N ARG A 156 -25.40 2.35 5.90
CA ARG A 156 -26.78 2.87 5.94
C ARG A 156 -27.48 2.76 4.59
N ALA A 157 -26.77 3.05 3.51
CA ALA A 157 -27.31 2.99 2.15
C ALA A 157 -27.44 1.55 1.62
N GLY A 158 -26.60 0.64 2.10
CA GLY A 158 -26.66 -0.79 1.80
C GLY A 158 -26.59 -1.07 0.30
N GLU A 159 -27.51 -1.91 -0.18
CA GLU A 159 -27.49 -2.41 -1.56
C GLU A 159 -27.77 -1.32 -2.62
N ARG A 160 -28.45 -0.23 -2.24
CA ARG A 160 -28.78 0.88 -3.14
C ARG A 160 -27.54 1.56 -3.71
N LEU A 161 -26.41 1.48 -3.00
CA LEU A 161 -25.17 2.12 -3.39
C LEU A 161 -24.29 1.25 -4.29
N ARG A 162 -24.62 -0.03 -4.50
CA ARG A 162 -23.75 -0.97 -5.23
C ARG A 162 -23.52 -0.55 -6.68
N TRP A 163 -24.59 -0.30 -7.43
CA TRP A 163 -24.50 0.14 -8.82
C TRP A 163 -23.84 1.52 -8.96
N PRO A 164 -24.23 2.56 -8.19
CA PRO A 164 -23.53 3.83 -8.19
C PRO A 164 -22.03 3.72 -7.87
N LEU A 165 -21.65 2.84 -6.94
CA LEU A 165 -20.24 2.65 -6.58
C LEU A 165 -19.43 1.98 -7.68
N LEU A 166 -19.99 1.01 -8.41
CA LEU A 166 -19.32 0.43 -9.57
C LEU A 166 -19.05 1.51 -10.64
N ILE A 167 -20.05 2.35 -10.92
CA ILE A 167 -19.90 3.46 -11.86
C ILE A 167 -18.84 4.45 -11.33
N ALA A 168 -18.90 4.80 -10.04
CA ALA A 168 -17.95 5.72 -9.42
C ALA A 168 -16.50 5.18 -9.46
N TRP A 169 -16.29 3.88 -9.25
CA TRP A 169 -14.96 3.26 -9.38
C TRP A 169 -14.42 3.29 -10.81
N VAL A 170 -15.27 3.18 -11.83
CA VAL A 170 -14.85 3.35 -13.22
C VAL A 170 -14.53 4.81 -13.53
N LEU A 171 -15.36 5.73 -13.03
CA LEU A 171 -15.21 7.17 -13.25
C LEU A 171 -14.12 7.82 -12.40
N VAL A 172 -13.65 7.19 -11.32
CA VAL A 172 -12.64 7.79 -10.43
C VAL A 172 -11.32 8.02 -11.16
N TYR A 173 -10.96 7.17 -12.12
CA TYR A 173 -9.74 7.34 -12.91
C TYR A 173 -9.77 8.62 -13.77
N PRO A 174 -10.74 8.80 -14.71
CA PRO A 174 -10.81 10.03 -15.48
C PRO A 174 -11.05 11.26 -14.59
N LEU A 175 -11.82 11.12 -13.51
CA LEU A 175 -12.01 12.20 -12.54
C LEU A 175 -10.70 12.61 -11.87
N ALA A 176 -9.89 11.65 -11.41
CA ALA A 176 -8.60 11.92 -10.80
C ALA A 176 -7.64 12.59 -11.79
N VAL A 177 -7.60 12.14 -13.05
CA VAL A 177 -6.81 12.77 -14.11
C VAL A 177 -7.26 14.22 -14.33
N LEU A 178 -8.57 14.48 -14.38
CA LEU A 178 -9.10 15.84 -14.52
C LEU A 178 -8.78 16.74 -13.33
N ILE A 179 -8.85 16.21 -12.10
CA ILE A 179 -8.50 16.94 -10.88
C ILE A 179 -7.01 17.26 -10.87
N ILE A 180 -6.13 16.31 -11.21
CA ILE A 180 -4.67 16.50 -11.18
C ILE A 180 -4.21 17.38 -12.36
N ARG A 181 -4.80 17.23 -13.55
CA ARG A 181 -4.48 18.10 -14.71
C ARG A 181 -5.03 19.47 -14.58
N GLY A 182 -6.31 19.58 -14.28
CA GLY A 182 -7.05 20.83 -14.37
C GLY A 182 -7.61 20.99 -15.77
N VAL A 183 -8.60 21.88 -15.87
CA VAL A 183 -9.40 22.06 -17.08
C VAL A 183 -9.31 23.49 -17.62
N GLY A 184 -8.41 24.30 -17.06
CA GLY A 184 -8.32 25.73 -17.33
C GLY A 184 -9.35 26.54 -16.54
N GLY A 185 -9.19 27.87 -16.54
CA GLY A 185 -10.04 28.79 -15.78
C GLY A 185 -9.75 28.75 -14.26
N PRO A 186 -10.72 28.44 -13.39
CA PRO A 186 -10.55 28.46 -11.93
C PRO A 186 -9.65 27.34 -11.41
N LEU A 187 -9.39 26.30 -12.22
CA LEU A 187 -8.47 25.22 -11.91
C LEU A 187 -7.32 25.25 -12.93
N PRO A 188 -6.20 25.93 -12.61
CA PRO A 188 -5.06 26.07 -13.50
C PRO A 188 -4.56 24.71 -13.99
N GLU A 189 -4.17 24.67 -15.26
CA GLU A 189 -3.60 23.45 -15.83
C GLU A 189 -2.19 23.22 -15.26
N VAL A 190 -1.98 22.03 -14.70
CA VAL A 190 -0.65 21.55 -14.29
C VAL A 190 -0.17 20.61 -15.40
N PRO A 191 0.90 20.97 -16.12
CA PRO A 191 1.37 20.19 -17.25
C PRO A 191 1.87 18.81 -16.78
N THR A 192 1.65 17.80 -17.63
CA THR A 192 1.88 16.39 -17.29
C THR A 192 3.35 16.04 -17.06
N ASN A 193 4.28 16.85 -17.57
CA ASN A 193 5.72 16.73 -17.29
C ASN A 193 6.07 17.01 -15.81
N LEU A 194 5.17 17.64 -15.05
CA LEU A 194 5.33 17.87 -13.61
C LEU A 194 4.69 16.79 -12.73
N TRP A 195 4.12 15.74 -13.32
CA TRP A 195 3.41 14.69 -12.57
C TRP A 195 4.33 13.54 -12.12
N GLY A 196 5.55 13.47 -12.64
CA GLY A 196 6.51 12.40 -12.36
C GLY A 196 7.41 12.14 -13.57
N GLY A 197 8.73 12.18 -13.35
CA GLY A 197 9.72 12.24 -14.42
C GLY A 197 9.87 10.93 -15.20
N LEU A 198 9.34 10.92 -16.43
CA LEU A 198 9.86 10.17 -17.58
C LEU A 198 9.55 10.87 -18.93
N MET A 199 9.19 12.16 -18.94
CA MET A 199 9.24 13.06 -20.10
C MET A 199 9.42 14.52 -19.65
#